data_AF-A0A7K4YLW0-F1
#
_entry.id   AF-A0A7K4YLW0-F1
#
_cell.length_a   1.000
_cell.length_b   1.000
_cell.length_c   1.000
_cell.angle_alpha   90.00
_cell.angle_beta   90.00
_cell.angle_gamma   90.00
#
_symmetry.space_group_name_H-M   'P 1'
#
loop_
_entity.id
_entity.type
_entity.pdbx_description
1 polymer ?
#
loop_
_entity_poly.entity_id
_entity_poly.type
_entity_poly.pdbx_seq_one_letter_code
_entity_poly.pdbx_strand_id
1 'polypeptide(L)'
;MSVVHRLAAGWLLDHLSFINQSGYEIRGSSAYPGGVFPHESVTSAGDCPPAATVAAGFSSGDGSGPGPGDAIETEGEAARMRYVFRKEFFDVSQPHIAAAPEEPLWQGCPAVNFFFHCFLILQKRKRKCVFNQGELDALEYHSKVRRLIWEGTSQLVQEGLRSGFLHRTAAERGCGRSVVPGHVACGLAELCAMAKQFPAASDSDHQAVQVLEQETSVPEQDLLSCVTENSSNLAKIVVLMGQKYLVPPKSRFLLSDVSCLQPLLNYKKKYDIIVIDPPWENKSVKRSNRYSHLSSWQIKQIPVPALAAPGCLVVTWVTNRQKHLRFVKDELYPHWSVEPLAEWHWVKITRAGEFVLPLDSLHKKPYEVLVLGRAQGDTSEALRKSEDVLPVPERKLIVSVPCVLHSHKPPLTAVLAEFTKAGAECLELFARNLQPGWTSWGNEVLKFQHIDYFTLLQNE
;
A
#
# COMPACT_ATOMS: atom_id res chain seq x y z
N MET A 1 0.59 16.99 4.63
CA MET A 1 -0.67 16.58 3.98
C MET A 1 -0.38 15.97 2.62
N SER A 2 -1.09 14.91 2.23
CA SER A 2 -0.88 14.19 0.96
C SER A 2 -1.65 14.75 -0.22
N VAL A 3 -2.67 15.56 0.03
CA VAL A 3 -3.45 16.25 -1.01
C VAL A 3 -2.75 17.56 -1.33
N VAL A 4 -2.28 17.70 -2.57
CA VAL A 4 -1.69 18.93 -3.09
C VAL A 4 -2.80 19.91 -3.48
N HIS A 5 -3.79 19.42 -4.23
CA HIS A 5 -4.96 20.18 -4.65
C HIS A 5 -6.23 19.34 -4.56
N ARG A 6 -7.33 20.01 -4.25
CA ARG A 6 -8.69 19.44 -4.22
C ARG A 6 -9.58 20.31 -5.10
N LEU A 7 -10.15 19.70 -6.14
CA LEU A 7 -11.07 20.34 -7.09
C LEU A 7 -12.39 19.57 -7.15
N ALA A 8 -13.39 20.14 -7.83
CA ALA A 8 -14.65 19.45 -8.10
C ALA A 8 -14.44 18.13 -8.85
N ALA A 9 -13.44 18.04 -9.73
CA ALA A 9 -13.11 16.81 -10.45
C ALA A 9 -12.48 15.72 -9.58
N GLY A 10 -11.80 16.07 -8.48
CA GLY A 10 -11.01 15.11 -7.71
C GLY A 10 -9.81 15.73 -6.97
N TRP A 11 -8.80 14.90 -6.74
CA TRP A 11 -7.62 15.26 -5.95
C TRP A 11 -6.33 15.06 -6.74
N LEU A 12 -5.38 15.98 -6.57
CA LEU A 12 -3.98 15.78 -6.95
C LEU A 12 -3.21 15.38 -5.70
N LEU A 13 -2.61 14.19 -5.71
CA LEU A 13 -1.91 13.64 -4.54
C LEU A 13 -0.40 13.64 -4.73
N ASP A 14 0.30 13.97 -3.65
CA ASP A 14 1.73 13.70 -3.49
C ASP A 14 1.90 12.38 -2.71
N HIS A 15 2.03 11.31 -3.48
CA HIS A 15 2.17 9.95 -2.97
C HIS A 15 3.43 9.82 -2.10
N LEU A 16 4.57 10.38 -2.53
CA LEU A 16 5.82 10.27 -1.78
C LEU A 16 5.75 11.07 -0.47
N SER A 17 5.22 12.29 -0.51
CA SER A 17 5.08 13.14 0.67
C SER A 17 4.19 12.51 1.73
N PHE A 18 3.11 11.82 1.34
CA PHE A 18 2.32 11.03 2.29
C PHE A 18 3.18 10.02 3.05
N ILE A 19 3.92 9.17 2.33
CA ILE A 19 4.73 8.11 2.94
C ILE A 19 5.77 8.71 3.87
N ASN A 20 6.42 9.80 3.45
CA ASN A 20 7.47 10.44 4.24
C ASN A 20 6.96 11.25 5.45
N GLN A 21 5.65 11.50 5.50
CA GLN A 21 4.96 12.09 6.64
C GLN A 21 4.32 11.04 7.55
N SER A 22 4.40 9.76 7.21
CA SER A 22 3.87 8.65 8.00
C SER A 22 4.60 8.40 9.32
N GLY A 23 5.53 9.27 9.73
CA GLY A 23 6.18 9.18 11.05
C GLY A 23 7.15 8.02 11.20
N TYR A 24 7.99 7.76 10.19
CA TYR A 24 9.08 6.77 10.26
C TYR A 24 10.27 7.24 11.10
N GLU A 25 10.00 7.71 12.31
CA GLU A 25 10.99 8.04 13.33
C GLU A 25 11.12 6.88 14.31
N ILE A 26 12.35 6.47 14.60
CA ILE A 26 12.65 5.49 15.64
C ILE A 26 13.47 6.16 16.75
N ARG A 27 13.37 5.66 17.99
CA ARG A 27 14.31 6.05 19.05
C ARG A 27 15.68 5.48 18.69
N GLY A 28 16.71 6.33 18.68
CA GLY A 28 18.08 5.87 18.55
C GLY A 28 18.47 5.10 19.81
N SER A 29 19.10 3.95 19.63
CA SER A 29 19.76 3.24 20.71
C SER A 29 20.87 4.12 21.27
N SER A 30 20.80 4.46 22.56
CA SER A 30 21.92 5.07 23.26
C SER A 30 22.98 3.99 23.53
N ALA A 31 23.68 3.56 22.49
CA ALA A 31 24.88 2.75 22.63
C ALA A 31 26.10 3.66 22.48
N TYR A 32 26.90 3.69 23.55
CA TYR A 32 28.15 4.42 23.77
C TYR A 32 29.05 4.63 22.53
N PRO A 33 29.80 5.75 22.46
CA PRO A 33 30.76 5.98 21.39
C PRO A 33 32.00 5.10 21.59
N GLY A 34 32.38 4.37 20.54
CA GLY A 34 33.71 3.76 20.43
C GLY A 34 33.77 2.28 20.79
N GLY A 35 33.71 1.44 19.76
CA GLY A 35 34.02 0.01 19.87
C GLY A 35 34.20 -0.56 18.48
N VAL A 36 35.43 -0.53 17.97
CA VAL A 36 35.83 -1.21 16.74
C VAL A 36 35.57 -2.70 16.93
N PHE A 37 34.62 -3.28 16.19
CA PHE A 37 34.47 -4.73 16.11
C PHE A 37 35.44 -5.26 15.05
N PRO A 38 36.37 -6.18 15.39
CA PRO A 38 37.25 -6.77 14.41
C PRO A 38 36.48 -7.79 13.55
N HIS A 39 36.73 -7.73 12.26
CA HIS A 39 36.38 -8.75 11.28
C HIS A 39 36.96 -10.11 11.73
N GLU A 40 36.11 -11.12 11.93
CA GLU A 40 36.56 -12.51 11.93
C GLU A 40 35.75 -13.36 10.94
N SER A 41 36.48 -13.79 9.91
CA SER A 41 36.14 -14.81 8.95
C SER A 41 36.15 -16.19 9.59
N VAL A 42 35.07 -16.95 9.41
CA VAL A 42 34.96 -18.34 9.85
C VAL A 42 35.63 -19.28 8.84
N THR A 43 36.61 -20.07 9.29
CA THR A 43 36.98 -21.35 8.67
C THR A 43 37.14 -22.45 9.74
N SER A 44 36.25 -23.45 9.65
CA SER A 44 36.45 -24.90 9.81
C SER A 44 37.28 -25.48 10.98
N ALA A 45 36.54 -26.11 11.91
CA ALA A 45 36.68 -27.47 12.49
C ALA A 45 38.03 -27.96 13.10
N GLY A 46 37.93 -28.49 14.34
CA GLY A 46 38.87 -29.48 14.89
C GLY A 46 38.89 -29.60 16.42
N ASP A 47 38.20 -30.63 16.93
CA ASP A 47 38.46 -31.48 18.12
C ASP A 47 38.82 -30.95 19.54
N CYS A 48 38.07 -31.48 20.52
CA CYS A 48 38.20 -31.50 21.99
C CYS A 48 39.50 -32.18 22.55
N PRO A 49 39.71 -32.34 23.89
CA PRO A 49 39.48 -31.53 25.13
C PRO A 49 40.73 -31.62 26.10
N PRO A 50 40.65 -31.64 27.46
CA PRO A 50 40.06 -30.74 28.48
C PRO A 50 41.09 -30.23 29.53
N ALA A 51 40.64 -29.34 30.44
CA ALA A 51 40.84 -29.38 31.92
C ALA A 51 41.31 -28.07 32.60
N ALA A 52 40.82 -27.91 33.84
CA ALA A 52 41.37 -27.21 35.01
C ALA A 52 40.61 -25.98 35.53
N THR A 53 39.70 -26.27 36.46
CA THR A 53 39.45 -25.63 37.77
C THR A 53 40.48 -24.59 38.23
N VAL A 54 40.05 -23.38 38.62
CA VAL A 54 40.42 -22.76 39.92
C VAL A 54 39.37 -21.70 40.32
N ALA A 55 39.07 -21.65 41.62
CA ALA A 55 38.13 -20.78 42.30
C ALA A 55 38.81 -19.52 42.92
N ALA A 56 37.97 -18.71 43.58
CA ALA A 56 38.25 -17.61 44.52
C ALA A 56 38.40 -16.21 43.89
N GLY A 57 37.87 -15.13 44.47
CA GLY A 57 37.19 -14.97 45.76
C GLY A 57 36.62 -13.56 45.89
N PHE A 58 35.67 -13.41 46.81
CA PHE A 58 35.09 -12.13 47.21
C PHE A 58 36.09 -11.28 48.00
N SER A 59 36.03 -9.96 47.84
CA SER A 59 36.33 -9.02 48.92
C SER A 59 35.58 -7.71 48.76
N SER A 60 34.94 -7.35 49.87
CA SER A 60 34.21 -6.15 50.21
C SER A 60 35.11 -4.93 50.39
N GLY A 61 34.63 -3.76 49.97
CA GLY A 61 35.19 -2.46 50.34
C GLY A 61 34.05 -1.46 50.53
N ASP A 62 33.87 -1.04 51.78
CA ASP A 62 32.87 -0.12 52.30
C ASP A 62 33.31 1.34 52.07
N GLY A 63 32.37 2.29 51.92
CA GLY A 63 32.72 3.70 51.72
C GLY A 63 31.58 4.66 51.37
N SER A 64 30.80 5.05 52.37
CA SER A 64 30.24 6.40 52.63
C SER A 64 29.84 7.31 51.45
N GLY A 65 28.54 7.59 51.32
CA GLY A 65 27.98 8.55 50.37
C GLY A 65 27.95 10.02 50.84
N PRO A 66 27.42 10.93 49.99
CA PRO A 66 26.73 12.13 50.45
C PRO A 66 25.28 12.23 49.89
N GLY A 67 24.47 13.03 50.60
CA GLY A 67 23.00 13.13 50.55
C GLY A 67 22.33 13.56 49.23
N PRO A 68 20.97 13.60 49.22
CA PRO A 68 20.16 13.74 48.02
C PRO A 68 20.13 15.21 47.59
N GLY A 69 20.85 15.53 46.52
CA GLY A 69 20.60 16.74 45.75
C GLY A 69 19.60 16.41 44.66
N ASP A 70 18.54 17.23 44.55
CA ASP A 70 17.55 17.18 43.48
C ASP A 70 18.24 17.22 42.11
N ALA A 71 18.51 16.04 41.56
CA ALA A 71 18.77 15.87 40.15
C ALA A 71 17.42 15.95 39.46
N ILE A 72 17.10 17.13 38.93
CA ILE A 72 16.19 17.23 37.80
C ILE A 72 16.80 16.31 36.74
N GLU A 73 16.24 15.10 36.62
CA GLU A 73 16.45 14.23 35.47
C GLU A 73 15.92 14.99 34.25
N THR A 74 16.78 15.82 33.65
CA THR A 74 16.66 16.10 32.23
C THR A 74 16.95 14.78 31.54
N GLU A 75 15.89 13.97 31.35
CA GLU A 75 15.90 12.87 30.38
C GLU A 75 16.48 13.43 29.08
N GLY A 76 17.73 13.06 28.78
CA GLY A 76 18.37 13.44 27.54
C GLY A 76 17.49 12.95 26.41
N GLU A 77 17.02 13.87 25.58
CA GLU A 77 16.14 13.57 24.45
C GLU A 77 16.85 12.57 23.53
N ALA A 78 16.48 11.29 23.63
CA ALA A 78 17.14 10.21 22.91
C ALA A 78 17.16 10.54 21.41
N ALA A 79 18.35 10.53 20.81
CA ALA A 79 18.55 10.92 19.42
C ALA A 79 17.59 10.14 18.51
N ARG A 80 16.72 10.84 17.78
CA ARG A 80 15.75 10.19 16.89
C ARG A 80 16.35 9.99 15.51
N MET A 81 16.20 8.79 14.98
CA MET A 81 16.57 8.45 13.61
C MET A 81 15.33 8.53 12.72
N ARG A 82 15.39 9.33 11.65
CA ARG A 82 14.27 9.50 10.72
C ARG A 82 14.55 8.79 9.41
N TYR A 83 13.68 7.85 9.04
CA TYR A 83 13.71 7.19 7.75
C TYR A 83 12.78 7.90 6.77
N VAL A 84 13.23 8.00 5.52
CA VAL A 84 12.48 8.61 4.43
C VAL A 84 12.47 7.66 3.26
N PHE A 85 11.30 7.41 2.70
CA PHE A 85 11.15 6.60 1.51
C PHE A 85 11.86 7.25 0.34
N ARG A 86 12.60 6.44 -0.42
CA ARG A 86 13.48 6.89 -1.49
C ARG A 86 12.68 7.55 -2.61
N LYS A 87 13.08 8.78 -2.95
CA LYS A 87 12.37 9.61 -3.94
C LYS A 87 12.51 9.08 -5.37
N GLU A 88 13.56 8.31 -5.64
CA GLU A 88 13.85 7.75 -6.97
C GLU A 88 12.74 6.81 -7.46
N PHE A 89 12.00 6.19 -6.55
CA PHE A 89 10.85 5.35 -6.91
C PHE A 89 9.65 6.16 -7.42
N PHE A 90 9.67 7.49 -7.30
CA PHE A 90 8.61 8.40 -7.75
C PHE A 90 9.11 9.36 -8.83
N ASP A 91 10.18 9.01 -9.53
CA ASP A 91 10.76 9.84 -10.59
C ASP A 91 10.34 9.36 -11.98
N VAL A 92 9.05 9.54 -12.29
CA VAL A 92 8.52 9.28 -13.64
C VAL A 92 8.58 10.57 -14.45
N SER A 93 9.71 10.77 -15.13
CA SER A 93 10.00 11.99 -15.89
C SER A 93 9.49 11.96 -17.33
N GLN A 94 9.27 10.77 -17.91
CA GLN A 94 8.79 10.61 -19.28
C GLN A 94 7.66 9.57 -19.38
N PRO A 95 6.73 9.74 -20.34
CA PRO A 95 5.76 8.70 -20.67
C PRO A 95 6.47 7.40 -21.06
N HIS A 96 5.91 6.25 -20.63
CA HIS A 96 6.48 4.95 -20.98
C HIS A 96 6.34 4.62 -22.47
N ILE A 97 5.42 5.30 -23.15
CA ILE A 97 5.21 5.26 -24.60
C ILE A 97 4.91 6.69 -25.03
N ALA A 98 5.71 7.24 -25.96
CA ALA A 98 5.44 8.55 -26.53
C ALA A 98 4.07 8.56 -27.22
N ALA A 99 3.28 9.60 -26.98
CA ALA A 99 2.09 9.84 -27.79
C ALA A 99 2.52 10.05 -29.25
N ALA A 100 1.77 9.51 -30.21
CA ALA A 100 1.94 9.94 -31.60
C ALA A 100 1.68 11.45 -31.67
N PRO A 101 2.36 12.21 -32.55
CA PRO A 101 2.10 13.63 -32.71
C PRO A 101 0.59 13.85 -32.88
N GLU A 102 0.01 14.76 -32.11
CA GLU A 102 -1.39 15.13 -32.27
C GLU A 102 -1.57 15.73 -33.67
N GLU A 103 -1.98 14.91 -34.64
CA GLU A 103 -2.73 15.45 -35.77
C GLU A 103 -4.04 16.01 -35.20
N PRO A 104 -4.46 17.22 -35.59
CA PRO A 104 -5.50 17.97 -34.90
C PRO A 104 -6.82 17.20 -34.94
N LEU A 105 -7.13 16.51 -33.85
CA LEU A 105 -8.40 15.83 -33.64
C LEU A 105 -9.43 16.89 -33.28
N TRP A 106 -10.12 17.35 -34.33
CA TRP A 106 -11.24 18.26 -34.33
C TRP A 106 -12.17 18.07 -33.11
N GLN A 107 -12.42 19.20 -32.43
CA GLN A 107 -13.38 19.35 -31.36
C GLN A 107 -14.74 18.78 -31.76
N GLY A 108 -15.23 17.82 -30.96
CA GLY A 108 -16.60 17.31 -31.01
C GLY A 108 -16.86 16.30 -32.14
N CYS A 109 -16.59 15.01 -31.92
CA CYS A 109 -17.07 13.94 -32.81
C CYS A 109 -17.41 12.64 -32.06
N PRO A 110 -18.44 11.89 -32.50
CA PRO A 110 -19.03 10.75 -31.79
C PRO A 110 -18.13 9.51 -31.75
N ALA A 111 -18.42 8.59 -30.82
CA ALA A 111 -17.69 7.33 -30.56
C ALA A 111 -17.35 6.50 -31.82
N VAL A 112 -18.14 6.65 -32.89
CA VAL A 112 -18.00 5.94 -34.18
C VAL A 112 -16.63 6.18 -34.84
N ASN A 113 -16.08 7.40 -34.78
CA ASN A 113 -14.78 7.71 -35.40
C ASN A 113 -13.59 7.14 -34.62
N PHE A 114 -13.72 6.96 -33.30
CA PHE A 114 -12.69 6.32 -32.47
C PHE A 114 -12.54 4.83 -32.80
N PHE A 115 -13.66 4.12 -32.95
CA PHE A 115 -13.65 2.73 -33.40
C PHE A 115 -13.04 2.59 -34.80
N PHE A 116 -13.36 3.53 -35.71
CA PHE A 116 -12.80 3.57 -37.06
C PHE A 116 -11.28 3.83 -37.06
N HIS A 117 -10.79 4.74 -36.21
CA HIS A 117 -9.36 5.01 -36.08
C HIS A 117 -8.60 3.83 -35.45
N CYS A 118 -9.16 3.19 -34.42
CA CYS A 118 -8.60 1.97 -33.83
C CYS A 118 -8.52 0.83 -34.87
N PHE A 119 -9.53 0.71 -35.73
CA PHE A 119 -9.54 -0.23 -36.85
C PHE A 119 -8.41 0.05 -37.85
N LEU A 120 -8.19 1.32 -38.22
CA LEU A 120 -7.12 1.72 -39.13
C LEU A 120 -5.70 1.48 -38.56
N ILE A 121 -5.47 1.76 -37.27
CA ILE A 121 -4.18 1.46 -36.60
C ILE A 121 -3.88 -0.04 -36.61
N LEU A 122 -4.90 -0.87 -36.44
CA LEU A 122 -4.75 -2.33 -36.40
C LEU A 122 -4.54 -2.95 -37.79
N GLN A 123 -5.05 -2.34 -38.88
CA GLN A 123 -4.73 -2.80 -40.23
C GLN A 123 -3.23 -2.69 -40.57
N LYS A 124 -2.50 -1.74 -39.95
CA LYS A 124 -1.03 -1.64 -40.11
C LYS A 124 -0.25 -2.78 -39.43
N ARG A 125 -0.88 -3.55 -38.53
CA ARG A 125 -0.29 -4.74 -37.89
C ARG A 125 -0.98 -5.97 -38.49
N LYS A 126 -0.26 -7.05 -38.83
CA LYS A 126 -0.79 -8.27 -39.52
C LYS A 126 -1.88 -9.08 -38.75
N ARG A 127 -2.79 -8.47 -37.98
CA ARG A 127 -3.96 -9.12 -37.39
C ARG A 127 -5.18 -8.90 -38.29
N LYS A 128 -5.71 -9.98 -38.87
CA LYS A 128 -7.08 -10.00 -39.40
C LYS A 128 -8.05 -9.76 -38.23
N CYS A 129 -8.85 -8.71 -38.36
CA CYS A 129 -9.73 -8.13 -37.35
C CYS A 129 -10.79 -9.12 -36.83
N VAL A 130 -10.77 -9.42 -35.53
CA VAL A 130 -11.95 -9.60 -34.68
C VAL A 130 -11.51 -9.23 -33.25
N PHE A 131 -11.94 -8.07 -32.73
CA PHE A 131 -11.82 -7.82 -31.28
C PHE A 131 -12.65 -8.87 -30.55
N ASN A 132 -12.12 -9.43 -29.46
CA ASN A 132 -12.97 -10.29 -28.62
C ASN A 132 -13.97 -9.43 -27.83
N GLN A 133 -15.07 -10.03 -27.36
CA GLN A 133 -16.12 -9.31 -26.64
C GLN A 133 -15.58 -8.48 -25.48
N GLY A 134 -14.62 -9.01 -24.71
CA GLY A 134 -14.02 -8.27 -23.60
C GLY A 134 -13.19 -7.05 -24.01
N GLU A 135 -12.64 -7.03 -25.23
CA GLU A 135 -11.99 -5.84 -25.80
C GLU A 135 -13.01 -4.80 -26.24
N LEU A 136 -14.13 -5.23 -26.84
CA LEU A 136 -15.23 -4.33 -27.21
C LEU A 136 -15.87 -3.68 -25.97
N ASP A 137 -16.18 -4.47 -24.94
CA ASP A 137 -16.71 -3.97 -23.67
C ASP A 137 -15.76 -2.91 -23.06
N ALA A 138 -14.45 -3.15 -23.13
CA ALA A 138 -13.44 -2.24 -22.58
C ALA A 138 -13.37 -0.92 -23.38
N LEU A 139 -13.53 -0.97 -24.70
CA LEU A 139 -13.59 0.23 -25.55
C LEU A 139 -14.85 1.03 -25.28
N GLU A 140 -16.00 0.36 -25.16
CA GLU A 140 -17.28 1.01 -24.84
C GLU A 140 -17.22 1.71 -23.47
N TYR A 141 -16.73 1.00 -22.45
CA TYR A 141 -16.52 1.57 -21.12
C TYR A 141 -15.56 2.77 -21.16
N HIS A 142 -14.43 2.64 -21.86
CA HIS A 142 -13.48 3.74 -21.99
C HIS A 142 -14.11 4.97 -22.63
N SER A 143 -14.93 4.80 -23.68
CA SER A 143 -15.63 5.91 -24.32
C SER A 143 -16.53 6.69 -23.36
N LYS A 144 -17.11 6.02 -22.34
CA LYS A 144 -17.95 6.65 -21.32
C LYS A 144 -17.15 7.51 -20.34
N VAL A 145 -15.95 7.08 -19.97
CA VAL A 145 -15.13 7.76 -18.94
C VAL A 145 -14.05 8.68 -19.50
N ARG A 146 -13.70 8.54 -20.79
CA ARG A 146 -12.58 9.24 -21.44
C ARG A 146 -12.63 10.76 -21.24
N ARG A 147 -13.78 11.37 -21.51
CA ARG A 147 -13.94 12.84 -21.43
C ARG A 147 -13.71 13.35 -20.01
N LEU A 148 -14.35 12.69 -19.03
CA LEU A 148 -14.21 13.03 -17.62
C LEU A 148 -12.75 12.93 -17.16
N ILE A 149 -12.06 11.84 -17.53
CA ILE A 149 -10.65 11.64 -17.19
C ILE A 149 -9.79 12.75 -17.81
N TRP A 150 -9.98 13.05 -19.10
CA TRP A 150 -9.20 14.07 -19.80
C TRP A 150 -9.39 15.46 -19.20
N GLU A 151 -10.64 15.92 -19.08
CA GLU A 151 -10.97 17.26 -18.60
C GLU A 151 -10.57 17.43 -17.12
N GLY A 152 -10.91 16.47 -16.27
CA GLY A 152 -10.60 16.53 -14.84
C GLY A 152 -9.10 16.44 -14.55
N THR A 153 -8.35 15.60 -15.29
CA THR A 153 -6.89 15.54 -15.16
C THR A 153 -6.26 16.85 -15.61
N SER A 154 -6.73 17.44 -16.71
CA SER A 154 -6.19 18.71 -17.22
C SER A 154 -6.31 19.84 -16.18
N GLN A 155 -7.46 19.95 -15.49
CA GLN A 155 -7.66 20.94 -14.43
C GLN A 155 -6.71 20.72 -13.24
N LEU A 156 -6.59 19.48 -12.76
CA LEU A 156 -5.69 19.15 -11.64
C LEU A 156 -4.22 19.35 -12.00
N VAL A 157 -3.82 19.03 -13.23
CA VAL A 157 -2.45 19.24 -13.73
C VAL A 157 -2.15 20.74 -13.84
N GLN A 158 -3.09 21.56 -14.30
CA GLN A 158 -2.92 23.01 -14.35
C GLN A 158 -2.63 23.59 -12.96
N GLU A 159 -3.38 23.18 -11.94
CA GLU A 159 -3.12 23.59 -10.55
C GLU A 159 -1.79 23.05 -10.00
N GLY A 160 -1.46 21.79 -10.32
CA GLY A 160 -0.15 21.20 -10.01
C GLY A 160 1.01 21.99 -10.60
N LEU A 161 0.89 22.48 -11.84
CA LEU A 161 1.89 23.33 -12.49
C LEU A 161 1.93 24.73 -11.86
N ARG A 162 0.77 25.34 -11.59
CA ARG A 162 0.65 26.68 -10.99
C ARG A 162 1.27 26.76 -9.60
N SER A 163 1.13 25.68 -8.82
CA SER A 163 1.71 25.57 -7.47
C SER A 163 3.19 25.17 -7.45
N GLY A 164 3.79 24.86 -8.60
CA GLY A 164 5.17 24.35 -8.69
C GLY A 164 5.35 22.90 -8.23
N PHE A 165 4.26 22.15 -8.00
CA PHE A 165 4.34 20.73 -7.70
C PHE A 165 4.73 19.90 -8.93
N LEU A 166 4.13 20.21 -10.08
CA LEU A 166 4.46 19.65 -11.39
C LEU A 166 5.34 20.63 -12.19
N HIS A 167 6.16 20.12 -13.12
CA HIS A 167 7.18 20.92 -13.81
C HIS A 167 7.20 20.61 -15.32
N ARG A 168 6.98 21.61 -16.19
CA ARG A 168 6.91 21.41 -17.65
C ARG A 168 8.23 21.02 -18.31
N THR A 169 9.36 21.39 -17.71
CA THR A 169 10.68 21.20 -18.31
C THR A 169 11.49 20.26 -17.43
N ALA A 170 12.11 19.24 -18.05
CA ALA A 170 13.12 18.40 -17.41
C ALA A 170 14.46 19.15 -17.18
N ALA A 171 14.42 20.47 -16.97
CA ALA A 171 15.60 21.28 -16.75
C ALA A 171 15.90 21.34 -15.24
N GLU A 172 17.13 20.96 -14.91
CA GLU A 172 17.73 20.99 -13.57
C GLU A 172 17.21 19.95 -12.56
N ARG A 173 17.49 18.68 -12.84
CA ARG A 173 17.88 17.75 -11.78
C ARG A 173 18.86 16.73 -12.37
N GLY A 174 20.03 16.64 -11.75
CA GLY A 174 21.16 15.86 -12.26
C GLY A 174 20.74 14.46 -12.68
N CYS A 175 21.15 14.07 -13.89
CA CYS A 175 21.09 12.72 -14.42
C CYS A 175 22.04 11.82 -13.60
N GLY A 176 21.74 11.63 -12.32
CA GLY A 176 22.18 10.44 -11.63
C GLY A 176 21.29 9.33 -12.16
N ARG A 177 21.84 8.43 -12.99
CA ARG A 177 21.24 7.10 -13.13
C ARG A 177 21.22 6.49 -11.74
N SER A 178 20.16 6.74 -10.98
CA SER A 178 19.93 6.00 -9.75
C SER A 178 19.72 4.57 -10.18
N VAL A 179 20.70 3.73 -9.88
CA VAL A 179 20.53 2.28 -9.93
C VAL A 179 19.43 1.98 -8.91
N VAL A 180 18.20 1.92 -9.38
CA VAL A 180 17.09 1.40 -8.59
C VAL A 180 17.54 0.01 -8.15
N PRO A 181 17.61 -0.30 -6.84
CA PRO A 181 17.98 -1.62 -6.40
C PRO A 181 17.16 -2.65 -7.17
N GLY A 182 17.81 -3.72 -7.62
CA GLY A 182 17.11 -4.87 -8.18
C GLY A 182 16.00 -5.30 -7.22
N HIS A 183 14.92 -5.88 -7.76
CA HIS A 183 13.79 -6.40 -6.99
C HIS A 183 14.30 -7.08 -5.71
N VAL A 184 13.98 -6.50 -4.55
CA VAL A 184 14.27 -7.14 -3.26
C VAL A 184 13.42 -8.39 -3.24
N ALA A 185 14.06 -9.55 -3.36
CA ALA A 185 13.40 -10.84 -3.31
C ALA A 185 12.74 -10.96 -1.92
N CYS A 186 11.44 -10.76 -1.89
CA CYS A 186 10.66 -10.69 -0.66
C CYS A 186 9.97 -12.05 -0.49
N GLY A 187 10.57 -12.93 0.33
CA GLY A 187 10.09 -14.30 0.57
C GLY A 187 8.81 -14.41 1.42
N LEU A 188 8.11 -13.30 1.65
CA LEU A 188 6.93 -13.23 2.53
C LEU A 188 5.79 -14.12 2.02
N ALA A 189 5.56 -14.14 0.71
CA ALA A 189 4.49 -14.94 0.12
C ALA A 189 4.78 -16.44 0.25
N GLU A 190 6.04 -16.85 0.04
CA GLU A 190 6.51 -18.22 0.26
C GLU A 190 6.40 -18.62 1.74
N LEU A 191 6.77 -17.72 2.66
CA LEU A 191 6.61 -17.93 4.09
C LEU A 191 5.14 -18.20 4.46
N CYS A 192 4.20 -17.36 3.97
CA CYS A 192 2.77 -17.61 4.16
C CYS A 192 2.30 -18.91 3.52
N ALA A 193 2.88 -19.33 2.39
CA ALA A 193 2.52 -20.59 1.75
C ALA A 193 2.99 -21.81 2.56
N MET A 194 4.18 -21.75 3.15
CA MET A 194 4.69 -22.76 4.07
C MET A 194 3.87 -22.78 5.37
N ALA A 195 3.46 -21.61 5.86
CA ALA A 195 2.67 -21.46 7.09
C ALA A 195 1.34 -22.24 7.07
N LYS A 196 0.78 -22.49 5.87
CA LYS A 196 -0.46 -23.28 5.67
C LYS A 196 -0.39 -24.70 6.20
N GLN A 197 0.82 -25.25 6.30
CA GLN A 197 1.04 -26.65 6.68
C GLN A 197 1.14 -26.84 8.19
N PHE A 198 1.24 -25.77 8.96
CA PHE A 198 1.19 -25.88 10.41
C PHE A 198 -0.25 -26.16 10.84
N PRO A 199 -0.46 -27.05 11.83
CA PRO A 199 -1.77 -27.25 12.42
C PRO A 199 -2.34 -25.91 12.85
N ALA A 200 -3.60 -25.64 12.52
CA ALA A 200 -4.32 -24.54 13.16
C ALA A 200 -4.22 -24.79 14.67
N ALA A 201 -3.55 -23.89 15.38
CA ALA A 201 -3.44 -24.00 16.82
C ALA A 201 -4.86 -24.11 17.37
N SER A 202 -5.08 -25.06 18.28
CA SER A 202 -6.40 -25.30 18.89
C SER A 202 -6.99 -23.99 19.41
N ASP A 203 -8.31 -23.85 19.40
CA ASP A 203 -9.08 -22.68 19.90
C ASP A 203 -8.83 -22.32 21.38
N SER A 204 -7.81 -22.91 22.01
CA SER A 204 -7.32 -22.63 23.36
C SER A 204 -6.25 -21.54 23.36
N ASP A 205 -6.63 -20.36 23.85
CA ASP A 205 -5.76 -19.35 24.51
C ASP A 205 -4.60 -18.69 23.74
N HIS A 206 -4.60 -18.70 22.41
CA HIS A 206 -3.65 -17.84 21.69
C HIS A 206 -4.10 -16.37 21.69
N GLN A 207 -3.20 -15.49 22.15
CA GLN A 207 -3.41 -14.05 22.17
C GLN A 207 -3.68 -13.54 20.74
N ALA A 208 -4.88 -13.00 20.49
CA ALA A 208 -5.27 -12.54 19.15
C ALA A 208 -4.39 -11.40 18.61
N VAL A 209 -3.61 -10.76 19.49
CA VAL A 209 -2.81 -9.56 19.20
C VAL A 209 -1.46 -9.66 19.89
N GLN A 210 -0.41 -9.37 19.15
CA GLN A 210 0.93 -9.16 19.69
C GLN A 210 1.29 -7.69 19.55
N VAL A 211 1.61 -7.03 20.66
CA VAL A 211 2.07 -5.65 20.67
C VAL A 211 3.59 -5.64 20.52
N LEU A 212 4.11 -4.91 19.55
CA LEU A 212 5.56 -4.73 19.39
C LEU A 212 6.11 -3.95 20.59
N GLU A 213 7.20 -4.43 21.19
CA GLU A 213 7.96 -3.71 22.24
C GLU A 213 9.13 -2.91 21.64
N GLN A 214 9.98 -2.28 22.46
CA GLN A 214 10.88 -1.20 21.98
C GLN A 214 11.87 -1.66 20.90
N GLU A 215 12.47 -2.85 20.99
CA GLU A 215 13.25 -3.50 19.92
C GLU A 215 13.35 -5.00 20.21
N THR A 216 12.37 -5.80 19.77
CA THR A 216 12.41 -7.26 19.96
C THR A 216 12.38 -7.98 18.63
N SER A 217 13.25 -8.98 18.49
CA SER A 217 13.07 -10.03 17.49
C SER A 217 11.79 -10.77 17.84
N VAL A 218 10.74 -10.52 17.08
CA VAL A 218 9.47 -11.23 17.23
C VAL A 218 9.65 -12.62 16.61
N PRO A 219 9.27 -13.71 17.32
CA PRO A 219 9.25 -15.04 16.73
C PRO A 219 8.42 -15.05 15.45
N GLU A 220 8.94 -15.61 14.36
CA GLU A 220 8.27 -15.60 13.05
C GLU A 220 6.88 -16.26 13.11
N GLN A 221 6.71 -17.24 14.00
CA GLN A 221 5.45 -17.93 14.22
C GLN A 221 4.34 -17.01 14.77
N ASP A 222 4.70 -16.01 15.59
CA ASP A 222 3.72 -15.08 16.15
C ASP A 222 3.22 -14.10 15.09
N LEU A 223 4.12 -13.61 14.23
CA LEU A 223 3.80 -12.71 13.11
C LEU A 223 2.81 -13.32 12.11
N LEU A 224 2.78 -14.65 12.01
CA LEU A 224 1.93 -15.41 11.11
C LEU A 224 0.60 -15.84 11.76
N SER A 225 0.54 -15.92 13.09
CA SER A 225 -0.58 -16.50 13.84
C SER A 225 -1.47 -15.48 14.57
N CYS A 226 -1.01 -14.24 14.75
CA CYS A 226 -1.78 -13.18 15.40
C CYS A 226 -1.59 -11.82 14.71
N VAL A 227 -2.47 -10.85 15.03
CA VAL A 227 -2.32 -9.48 14.54
C VAL A 227 -1.17 -8.81 15.27
N THR A 228 -0.18 -8.31 14.54
CA THR A 228 0.93 -7.53 15.10
C THR A 228 0.53 -6.05 15.17
N GLU A 229 0.71 -5.42 16.33
CA GLU A 229 0.34 -4.02 16.57
C GLU A 229 1.54 -3.18 17.00
N ASN A 230 1.81 -2.11 16.25
CA ASN A 230 2.64 -1.01 16.74
C ASN A 230 1.74 0.05 17.41
N SER A 231 1.57 -0.05 18.72
CA SER A 231 0.79 0.92 19.50
C SER A 231 1.54 2.23 19.80
N SER A 232 2.82 2.35 19.40
CA SER A 232 3.64 3.54 19.65
C SER A 232 3.29 4.71 18.74
N ASN A 233 3.69 5.93 19.16
CA ASN A 233 3.70 7.12 18.31
C ASN A 233 4.93 7.18 17.37
N LEU A 234 5.86 6.24 17.53
CA LEU A 234 7.06 6.09 16.72
C LEU A 234 7.01 4.81 15.89
N ALA A 235 7.75 4.79 14.79
CA ALA A 235 7.96 3.58 14.02
C ALA A 235 8.82 2.57 14.80
N LYS A 236 8.75 1.32 14.38
CA LYS A 236 9.53 0.20 14.94
C LYS A 236 10.14 -0.63 13.84
N ILE A 237 11.25 -1.30 14.13
CA ILE A 237 11.86 -2.26 13.21
C ILE A 237 11.49 -3.66 13.66
N VAL A 238 10.99 -4.47 12.73
CA VAL A 238 10.80 -5.91 12.90
C VAL A 238 11.80 -6.63 12.01
N VAL A 239 12.42 -7.69 12.54
CA VAL A 239 13.31 -8.58 11.79
C VAL A 239 12.54 -9.84 11.44
N LEU A 240 12.48 -10.17 10.15
CA LEU A 240 11.79 -11.35 9.63
C LEU A 240 12.62 -11.95 8.49
N MET A 241 12.92 -13.25 8.53
CA MET A 241 13.79 -13.93 7.56
C MET A 241 15.15 -13.23 7.36
N GLY A 242 15.71 -12.68 8.44
CA GLY A 242 16.97 -11.92 8.43
C GLY A 242 16.90 -10.53 7.78
N GLN A 243 15.71 -10.08 7.34
CA GLN A 243 15.49 -8.77 6.74
C GLN A 243 14.80 -7.81 7.73
N LYS A 244 15.06 -6.51 7.60
CA LYS A 244 14.50 -5.46 8.47
C LYS A 244 13.33 -4.75 7.79
N TYR A 245 12.23 -4.62 8.53
CA TYR A 245 11.01 -3.97 8.07
C TYR A 245 10.60 -2.84 9.02
N LEU A 246 10.33 -1.65 8.49
CA LEU A 246 9.89 -0.47 9.22
C LEU A 246 8.37 -0.46 9.37
N VAL A 247 7.88 -0.71 10.58
CA VAL A 247 6.46 -0.69 10.94
C VAL A 247 6.05 0.74 11.37
N PRO A 248 5.13 1.41 10.66
CA PRO A 248 4.71 2.78 10.98
C PRO A 248 4.06 2.88 12.37
N PRO A 249 4.02 4.09 12.96
CA PRO A 249 3.32 4.34 14.21
C PRO A 249 1.83 4.03 14.09
N LYS A 250 1.23 3.55 15.19
CA LYS A 250 -0.20 3.22 15.30
C LYS A 250 -0.73 2.25 14.24
N SER A 251 0.14 1.48 13.59
CA SER A 251 -0.27 0.55 12.53
C SER A 251 -0.41 -0.87 13.07
N ARG A 252 -1.23 -1.66 12.39
CA ARG A 252 -1.47 -3.07 12.70
C ARG A 252 -1.36 -3.88 11.43
N PHE A 253 -0.84 -5.10 11.53
CA PHE A 253 -0.83 -5.97 10.37
C PHE A 253 -0.99 -7.44 10.72
N LEU A 254 -1.48 -8.22 9.75
CA LEU A 254 -1.46 -9.67 9.78
C LEU A 254 -0.82 -10.19 8.48
N LEU A 255 0.30 -10.89 8.63
CA LEU A 255 0.99 -11.56 7.55
C LEU A 255 0.46 -12.99 7.43
N SER A 256 -0.51 -13.22 6.55
CA SER A 256 -1.04 -14.57 6.35
C SER A 256 -1.63 -14.75 4.95
N ASP A 257 -1.85 -16.01 4.57
CA ASP A 257 -2.61 -16.35 3.37
C ASP A 257 -4.12 -16.22 3.58
N VAL A 258 -4.88 -16.10 2.50
CA VAL A 258 -6.36 -16.04 2.53
C VAL A 258 -7.00 -17.24 3.24
N SER A 259 -6.37 -18.42 3.24
CA SER A 259 -6.85 -19.57 4.01
C SER A 259 -6.72 -19.40 5.53
N CYS A 260 -5.92 -18.43 5.99
CA CYS A 260 -5.54 -18.21 7.39
C CYS A 260 -5.96 -16.82 7.87
N LEU A 261 -7.22 -16.45 7.60
CA LEU A 261 -7.82 -15.16 7.98
C LEU A 261 -8.40 -15.13 9.41
N GLN A 262 -8.49 -16.28 10.09
CA GLN A 262 -9.09 -16.39 11.43
C GLN A 262 -8.48 -15.43 12.47
N PRO A 263 -7.16 -15.17 12.52
CA PRO A 263 -6.61 -14.22 13.48
C PRO A 263 -7.16 -12.80 13.32
N LEU A 264 -7.45 -12.37 12.08
CA LEU A 264 -8.06 -11.06 11.82
C LEU A 264 -9.51 -10.99 12.33
N LEU A 265 -10.25 -12.09 12.25
CA LEU A 265 -11.61 -12.20 12.80
C LEU A 265 -11.59 -12.25 14.33
N ASN A 266 -10.65 -13.00 14.90
CA ASN A 266 -10.44 -13.11 16.35
C ASN A 266 -10.00 -11.81 16.99
N TYR A 267 -9.46 -10.87 16.20
CA TYR A 267 -9.17 -9.51 16.66
C TYR A 267 -10.42 -8.71 17.04
N LYS A 268 -11.62 -9.16 16.61
CA LYS A 268 -12.94 -8.59 16.98
C LYS A 268 -13.13 -7.10 16.69
N LYS A 269 -12.23 -6.49 15.91
CA LYS A 269 -12.39 -5.11 15.41
C LYS A 269 -13.34 -5.04 14.23
N LYS A 270 -14.12 -3.97 14.19
CA LYS A 270 -14.96 -3.59 13.05
C LYS A 270 -14.41 -2.32 12.42
N TYR A 271 -14.53 -2.23 11.10
CA TYR A 271 -13.90 -1.17 10.32
C TYR A 271 -14.96 -0.29 9.65
N ASP A 272 -14.74 1.02 9.71
CA ASP A 272 -15.56 2.03 9.05
C ASP A 272 -15.19 2.17 7.57
N ILE A 273 -13.93 1.86 7.22
CA ILE A 273 -13.44 1.81 5.84
C ILE A 273 -12.71 0.49 5.62
N ILE A 274 -13.05 -0.21 4.54
CA ILE A 274 -12.33 -1.39 4.06
C ILE A 274 -11.88 -1.13 2.63
N VAL A 275 -10.57 -1.05 2.40
CA VAL A 275 -9.94 -0.97 1.07
C VAL A 275 -9.46 -2.36 0.68
N ILE A 276 -9.69 -2.76 -0.57
CA ILE A 276 -9.38 -4.10 -1.07
C ILE A 276 -8.67 -3.98 -2.42
N ASP A 277 -7.48 -4.57 -2.57
CA ASP A 277 -6.77 -4.70 -3.86
C ASP A 277 -6.55 -6.18 -4.23
N PRO A 278 -7.61 -6.89 -4.69
CA PRO A 278 -7.52 -8.33 -4.92
C PRO A 278 -6.42 -8.69 -5.94
N PRO A 279 -5.74 -9.84 -5.76
CA PRO A 279 -4.77 -10.34 -6.72
C PRO A 279 -5.50 -10.94 -7.94
N TRP A 280 -6.05 -10.05 -8.77
CA TRP A 280 -6.87 -10.37 -9.92
C TRP A 280 -6.17 -11.30 -10.91
N GLU A 281 -6.90 -12.31 -11.40
CA GLU A 281 -6.40 -13.19 -12.44
C GLU A 281 -6.04 -12.42 -13.73
N ASN A 282 -4.79 -12.56 -14.16
CA ASN A 282 -4.27 -11.93 -15.38
C ASN A 282 -3.43 -12.92 -16.20
N LYS A 283 -3.64 -12.95 -17.53
CA LYS A 283 -2.88 -13.80 -18.47
C LYS A 283 -1.38 -13.51 -18.48
N SER A 284 -0.98 -12.28 -18.16
CA SER A 284 0.44 -11.91 -18.00
C SER A 284 1.01 -12.48 -16.70
N VAL A 285 0.27 -12.33 -15.59
CA VAL A 285 0.63 -12.89 -14.28
C VAL A 285 0.78 -14.41 -14.36
N LYS A 286 -0.19 -15.11 -14.98
CA LYS A 286 -0.13 -16.57 -15.22
C LYS A 286 1.13 -17.02 -15.95
N ARG A 287 1.64 -16.22 -16.90
CA ARG A 287 2.86 -16.54 -17.66
C ARG A 287 4.15 -16.21 -16.91
N SER A 288 4.10 -15.25 -15.99
CA SER A 288 5.28 -14.79 -15.25
C SER A 288 5.51 -15.52 -13.92
N ASN A 289 4.48 -16.17 -13.38
CA ASN A 289 4.45 -16.80 -12.05
C ASN A 289 4.96 -15.90 -10.90
N ARG A 290 4.97 -14.58 -11.09
CA ARG A 290 5.59 -13.63 -10.15
C ARG A 290 4.81 -13.45 -8.86
N TYR A 291 3.49 -13.69 -8.86
CA TYR A 291 2.61 -13.63 -7.69
C TYR A 291 1.41 -14.57 -7.90
N SER A 292 0.87 -15.12 -6.81
CA SER A 292 -0.37 -15.90 -6.83
C SER A 292 -1.57 -15.03 -7.19
N HIS A 293 -2.63 -15.64 -7.71
CA HIS A 293 -3.90 -14.99 -8.02
C HIS A 293 -5.03 -15.74 -7.32
N LEU A 294 -6.13 -15.04 -7.03
CA LEU A 294 -7.33 -15.65 -6.48
C LEU A 294 -8.41 -15.76 -7.56
N SER A 295 -9.15 -16.87 -7.49
CA SER A 295 -10.38 -17.04 -8.26
C SER A 295 -11.48 -16.13 -7.71
N SER A 296 -12.46 -15.80 -8.56
CA SER A 296 -13.66 -15.06 -8.15
C SER A 296 -14.37 -15.69 -6.94
N TRP A 297 -14.40 -17.02 -6.87
CA TRP A 297 -15.00 -17.73 -5.73
C TRP A 297 -14.20 -17.51 -4.43
N GLN A 298 -12.88 -17.62 -4.47
CA GLN A 298 -12.03 -17.35 -3.30
C GLN A 298 -12.16 -15.91 -2.82
N ILE A 299 -12.28 -14.94 -3.74
CA ILE A 299 -12.50 -13.54 -3.38
C ILE A 299 -13.84 -13.38 -2.66
N LYS A 300 -14.93 -14.03 -3.12
CA LYS A 300 -16.24 -13.99 -2.44
C LYS A 300 -16.18 -14.51 -1.00
N GLN A 301 -15.34 -15.52 -0.73
CA GLN A 301 -15.21 -16.12 0.61
C GLN A 301 -14.53 -15.20 1.64
N ILE A 302 -13.97 -14.05 1.23
CA ILE A 302 -13.40 -13.10 2.20
C ILE A 302 -14.55 -12.56 3.07
N PRO A 303 -14.42 -12.60 4.41
CA PRO A 303 -15.51 -12.30 5.34
C PRO A 303 -15.70 -10.78 5.55
N VAL A 304 -15.80 -10.00 4.47
CA VAL A 304 -16.03 -8.54 4.53
C VAL A 304 -17.24 -8.17 5.40
N PRO A 305 -18.41 -8.86 5.32
CA PRO A 305 -19.54 -8.56 6.20
C PRO A 305 -19.22 -8.74 7.69
N ALA A 306 -18.35 -9.69 8.03
CA ALA A 306 -17.92 -9.92 9.41
C ALA A 306 -16.89 -8.90 9.89
N LEU A 307 -16.22 -8.16 9.00
CA LEU A 307 -15.22 -7.14 9.33
C LEU A 307 -15.80 -5.72 9.28
N ALA A 308 -16.85 -5.51 8.48
CA ALA A 308 -17.48 -4.21 8.29
C ALA A 308 -18.26 -3.76 9.54
N ALA A 309 -18.07 -2.51 9.94
CA ALA A 309 -19.00 -1.79 10.80
C ALA A 309 -20.29 -1.44 10.03
N PRO A 310 -21.42 -1.17 10.72
CA PRO A 310 -22.62 -0.66 10.06
C PRO A 310 -22.32 0.60 9.24
N GLY A 311 -22.71 0.62 7.96
CA GLY A 311 -22.44 1.75 7.06
C GLY A 311 -21.00 1.86 6.56
N CYS A 312 -20.16 0.83 6.79
CA CYS A 312 -18.77 0.78 6.34
C CYS A 312 -18.65 1.11 4.85
N LEU A 313 -17.70 1.98 4.51
CA LEU A 313 -17.31 2.26 3.14
C LEU A 313 -16.37 1.16 2.64
N VAL A 314 -16.83 0.38 1.68
CA VAL A 314 -16.04 -0.67 1.02
C VAL A 314 -15.52 -0.13 -0.30
N VAL A 315 -14.19 -0.16 -0.49
CA VAL A 315 -13.49 0.39 -1.65
C VAL A 315 -12.68 -0.72 -2.30
N THR A 316 -12.93 -1.01 -3.57
CA THR A 316 -12.28 -2.12 -4.27
C THR A 316 -11.55 -1.63 -5.50
N TRP A 317 -10.24 -1.87 -5.54
CA TRP A 317 -9.42 -1.64 -6.72
C TRP A 317 -9.72 -2.69 -7.81
N VAL A 318 -9.93 -2.22 -9.03
CA VAL A 318 -10.27 -3.06 -10.18
C VAL A 318 -9.38 -2.70 -11.37
N THR A 319 -8.82 -3.73 -12.00
CA THR A 319 -8.09 -3.56 -13.28
C THR A 319 -9.04 -3.09 -14.39
N ASN A 320 -8.52 -2.54 -15.49
CA ASN A 320 -9.34 -2.16 -16.67
C ASN A 320 -10.02 -3.33 -17.42
N ARG A 321 -10.02 -4.55 -16.87
CA ARG A 321 -10.74 -5.70 -17.44
C ARG A 321 -12.20 -5.63 -17.01
N GLN A 322 -13.11 -5.48 -17.96
CA GLN A 322 -14.55 -5.36 -17.71
C GLN A 322 -15.16 -6.55 -16.97
N LYS A 323 -14.60 -7.76 -17.15
CA LYS A 323 -15.04 -8.94 -16.37
C LYS A 323 -14.90 -8.74 -14.86
N HIS A 324 -13.85 -8.05 -14.41
CA HIS A 324 -13.58 -7.83 -12.99
C HIS A 324 -14.47 -6.70 -12.45
N LEU A 325 -14.72 -5.67 -13.26
CA LEU A 325 -15.65 -4.59 -12.90
C LEU A 325 -17.08 -5.11 -12.74
N ARG A 326 -17.56 -5.91 -13.69
CA ARG A 326 -18.87 -6.59 -13.61
C ARG A 326 -18.94 -7.52 -12.41
N PHE A 327 -17.93 -8.38 -12.21
CA PHE A 327 -17.88 -9.25 -11.04
C PHE A 327 -17.99 -8.48 -9.72
N VAL A 328 -17.28 -7.35 -9.56
CA VAL A 328 -17.36 -6.56 -8.34
C VAL A 328 -18.77 -6.01 -8.12
N LYS A 329 -19.36 -5.38 -9.15
CA LYS A 329 -20.65 -4.69 -9.05
C LYS A 329 -21.85 -5.64 -8.99
N ASP A 330 -21.84 -6.67 -9.82
CA ASP A 330 -23.00 -7.51 -10.11
C ASP A 330 -23.01 -8.79 -9.25
N GLU A 331 -21.87 -9.18 -8.68
CA GLU A 331 -21.75 -10.43 -7.93
C GLU A 331 -21.14 -10.28 -6.53
N LEU A 332 -20.00 -9.60 -6.41
CA LEU A 332 -19.24 -9.54 -5.15
C LEU A 332 -19.94 -8.64 -4.14
N TYR A 333 -20.31 -7.42 -4.54
CA TYR A 333 -20.98 -6.46 -3.68
C TYR A 333 -22.35 -6.97 -3.21
N PRO A 334 -23.22 -7.49 -4.09
CA PRO A 334 -24.46 -8.16 -3.66
C PRO A 334 -24.21 -9.31 -2.68
N HIS A 335 -23.18 -10.15 -2.93
CA HIS A 335 -22.84 -11.26 -2.03
C HIS A 335 -22.43 -10.78 -0.62
N TRP A 336 -21.75 -9.64 -0.53
CA TRP A 336 -21.36 -9.03 0.74
C TRP A 336 -22.40 -8.07 1.32
N SER A 337 -23.59 -7.96 0.73
CA SER A 337 -24.59 -6.96 1.13
C SER A 337 -24.04 -5.52 1.11
N VAL A 338 -23.23 -5.22 0.09
CA VAL A 338 -22.66 -3.90 -0.18
C VAL A 338 -23.43 -3.27 -1.32
N GLU A 339 -23.95 -2.07 -1.11
CA GLU A 339 -24.60 -1.28 -2.14
C GLU A 339 -23.56 -0.48 -2.94
N PRO A 340 -23.47 -0.63 -4.27
CA PRO A 340 -22.55 0.16 -5.08
C PRO A 340 -22.98 1.63 -5.12
N LEU A 341 -22.06 2.54 -4.81
CA LEU A 341 -22.33 3.98 -4.74
C LEU A 341 -21.64 4.78 -5.85
N ALA A 342 -20.36 4.47 -6.12
CA ALA A 342 -19.54 5.31 -6.97
C ALA A 342 -18.46 4.52 -7.70
N GLU A 343 -17.94 5.14 -8.77
CA GLU A 343 -16.81 4.66 -9.54
C GLU A 343 -15.82 5.81 -9.75
N TRP A 344 -14.63 5.65 -9.18
CA TRP A 344 -13.55 6.63 -9.28
C TRP A 344 -12.40 6.10 -10.10
N HIS A 345 -11.52 6.99 -10.54
CA HIS A 345 -10.37 6.64 -11.37
C HIS A 345 -9.08 7.20 -10.79
N TRP A 346 -8.12 6.31 -10.53
CA TRP A 346 -6.74 6.73 -10.28
C TRP A 346 -6.02 6.91 -11.61
N VAL A 347 -5.72 8.16 -11.96
CA VAL A 347 -4.99 8.57 -13.17
C VAL A 347 -3.51 8.75 -12.84
N LYS A 348 -2.67 8.14 -13.67
CA LYS A 348 -1.21 8.13 -13.53
C LYS A 348 -0.59 9.14 -14.49
N ILE A 349 0.12 10.11 -13.93
CA ILE A 349 0.81 11.16 -14.67
C ILE A 349 2.33 11.14 -14.42
N THR A 350 3.09 11.77 -15.30
CA THR A 350 4.51 12.08 -15.11
C THR A 350 4.66 13.32 -14.21
N ARG A 351 5.90 13.63 -13.81
CA ARG A 351 6.20 14.90 -13.12
C ARG A 351 5.91 16.16 -13.95
N ALA A 352 5.78 16.00 -15.27
CA ALA A 352 5.37 17.05 -16.18
C ALA A 352 3.84 17.19 -16.33
N GLY A 353 3.07 16.29 -15.71
CA GLY A 353 1.61 16.29 -15.83
C GLY A 353 1.08 15.55 -17.05
N GLU A 354 1.93 14.87 -17.81
CA GLU A 354 1.51 14.06 -18.96
C GLU A 354 1.03 12.69 -18.50
N PHE A 355 0.12 12.05 -19.24
CA PHE A 355 -0.22 10.66 -18.92
C PHE A 355 0.98 9.74 -19.11
N VAL A 356 1.21 8.81 -18.16
CA VAL A 356 2.33 7.84 -18.27
C VAL A 356 2.19 6.89 -19.47
N LEU A 357 0.97 6.77 -20.01
CA LEU A 357 0.62 6.06 -21.23
C LEU A 357 -0.44 6.88 -21.99
N PRO A 358 -0.49 6.81 -23.33
CA PRO A 358 -1.56 7.47 -24.08
C PRO A 358 -2.94 7.04 -23.56
N LEU A 359 -3.81 8.03 -23.29
CA LEU A 359 -5.16 7.79 -22.75
C LEU A 359 -5.96 6.79 -23.62
N ASP A 360 -5.81 6.94 -24.93
CA ASP A 360 -6.50 6.15 -25.96
C ASP A 360 -5.80 4.82 -26.29
N SER A 361 -4.74 4.44 -25.57
CA SER A 361 -4.04 3.17 -25.76
C SER A 361 -4.98 1.96 -25.68
N LEU A 362 -4.89 1.05 -26.67
CA LEU A 362 -5.78 -0.12 -26.80
C LEU A 362 -5.56 -1.20 -25.73
N HIS A 363 -4.35 -1.29 -25.18
CA HIS A 363 -3.97 -2.43 -24.32
C HIS A 363 -3.84 -2.08 -22.85
N LYS A 364 -3.26 -0.92 -22.55
CA LYS A 364 -3.03 -0.43 -21.19
C LYS A 364 -3.51 1.00 -21.10
N LYS A 365 -4.33 1.29 -20.10
CA LYS A 365 -4.79 2.65 -19.81
C LYS A 365 -3.89 3.31 -18.76
N PRO A 366 -3.72 4.64 -18.78
CA PRO A 366 -2.99 5.37 -17.74
C PRO A 366 -3.83 5.54 -16.47
N TYR A 367 -4.87 4.74 -16.26
CA TYR A 367 -5.71 4.82 -15.08
C TYR A 367 -6.12 3.44 -14.58
N GLU A 368 -6.52 3.36 -13.33
CA GLU A 368 -7.15 2.19 -12.68
C GLU A 368 -8.49 2.61 -12.05
N VAL A 369 -9.40 1.64 -11.88
CA VAL A 369 -10.75 1.90 -11.39
C VAL A 369 -10.83 1.58 -9.89
N LEU A 370 -11.52 2.43 -9.13
CA LEU A 370 -11.99 2.11 -7.79
C LEU A 370 -13.51 2.05 -7.83
N VAL A 371 -14.08 0.95 -7.34
CA VAL A 371 -15.50 0.86 -7.06
C VAL A 371 -15.69 1.13 -5.59
N LEU A 372 -16.64 2.00 -5.24
CA LEU A 372 -16.99 2.31 -3.87
C LEU A 372 -18.42 1.83 -3.63
N GLY A 373 -18.63 1.20 -2.48
CA GLY A 373 -19.94 0.80 -2.00
C GLY A 373 -20.05 0.94 -0.50
N ARG A 374 -21.26 0.78 0.01
CA ARG A 374 -21.54 0.90 1.45
C ARG A 374 -22.16 -0.39 1.94
N ALA A 375 -21.56 -0.97 2.97
CA ALA A 375 -22.09 -2.17 3.62
C ALA A 375 -23.42 -1.81 4.29
N GLN A 376 -24.47 -2.54 3.93
CA GLN A 376 -25.76 -2.38 4.57
C GLN A 376 -25.68 -2.97 5.97
N GLY A 377 -26.10 -2.19 6.97
CA GLY A 377 -26.30 -2.68 8.33
C GLY A 377 -27.56 -3.54 8.41
N ASP A 378 -27.74 -4.22 9.53
CA ASP A 378 -28.97 -4.97 9.78
C ASP A 378 -30.18 -4.01 9.76
N THR A 379 -31.25 -4.41 9.05
CA THR A 379 -32.36 -3.53 8.63
C THR A 379 -33.06 -2.80 9.79
N SER A 380 -32.93 -3.30 11.03
CA SER A 380 -33.54 -2.71 12.22
C SER A 380 -32.81 -1.46 12.74
N GLU A 381 -31.50 -1.29 12.47
CA GLU A 381 -30.74 -0.08 12.85
C GLU A 381 -30.74 1.00 11.76
N ALA A 382 -30.95 0.62 10.50
CA ALA A 382 -30.88 1.52 9.34
C ALA A 382 -31.94 2.65 9.38
N LEU A 383 -33.11 2.39 9.99
CA LEU A 383 -34.21 3.35 10.09
C LEU A 383 -33.98 4.46 11.14
N ARG A 384 -32.96 4.35 12.00
CA ARG A 384 -32.68 5.34 13.05
C ARG A 384 -31.41 6.18 12.82
N LYS A 385 -30.61 5.88 11.80
CA LYS A 385 -29.27 6.48 11.56
C LYS A 385 -29.07 7.09 10.15
N SER A 386 -30.14 7.30 9.36
CA SER A 386 -29.99 7.79 7.98
C SER A 386 -29.44 9.23 7.87
N GLU A 387 -29.34 9.97 8.98
CA GLU A 387 -28.88 11.38 8.98
C GLU A 387 -27.35 11.55 9.03
N ASP A 388 -26.57 10.53 9.44
CA ASP A 388 -25.10 10.64 9.59
C ASP A 388 -24.29 10.15 8.38
N VAL A 389 -24.96 9.77 7.30
CA VAL A 389 -24.32 9.10 6.16
C VAL A 389 -23.81 10.14 5.15
N LEU A 390 -22.49 10.39 5.15
CA LEU A 390 -21.88 11.34 4.22
C LEU A 390 -22.02 10.86 2.76
N PRO A 391 -22.50 11.73 1.84
CA PRO A 391 -22.72 11.37 0.44
C PRO A 391 -21.39 11.21 -0.30
N VAL A 392 -21.26 10.10 -1.03
CA VAL A 392 -20.10 9.82 -1.87
C VAL A 392 -20.40 10.25 -3.31
N PRO A 393 -19.61 11.16 -3.91
CA PRO A 393 -19.82 11.56 -5.30
C PRO A 393 -19.65 10.37 -6.26
N GLU A 394 -20.55 10.24 -7.23
CA GLU A 394 -20.56 9.11 -8.18
C GLU A 394 -19.25 8.96 -8.94
N ARG A 395 -18.60 10.08 -9.29
CA ARG A 395 -17.37 10.11 -10.11
C ARG A 395 -16.36 11.11 -9.57
N LYS A 396 -15.13 10.64 -9.34
CA LYS A 396 -13.98 11.46 -8.97
C LYS A 396 -12.70 10.91 -9.55
N LEU A 397 -11.71 11.79 -9.68
CA LEU A 397 -10.35 11.44 -10.08
C LEU A 397 -9.40 11.52 -8.89
N ILE A 398 -8.49 10.55 -8.82
CA ILE A 398 -7.28 10.63 -8.01
C ILE A 398 -6.14 10.75 -9.02
N VAL A 399 -5.43 11.87 -9.05
CA VAL A 399 -4.31 12.10 -9.98
C VAL A 399 -3.02 12.07 -9.19
N SER A 400 -2.03 11.26 -9.61
CA SER A 400 -0.71 11.27 -8.98
C SER A 400 0.38 10.73 -9.88
N VAL A 401 1.63 11.05 -9.52
CA VAL A 401 2.81 10.38 -10.07
C VAL A 401 2.89 8.98 -9.44
N PRO A 402 2.84 7.89 -10.24
CA PRO A 402 2.88 6.55 -9.69
C PRO A 402 4.28 6.23 -9.16
N CYS A 403 4.32 5.34 -8.18
CA CYS A 403 5.56 4.67 -7.82
C CYS A 403 5.96 3.69 -8.93
N VAL A 404 7.25 3.58 -9.23
CA VAL A 404 7.78 2.60 -10.18
C VAL A 404 7.68 1.17 -9.66
N LEU A 405 7.57 0.99 -8.34
CA LEU A 405 7.32 -0.30 -7.73
C LEU A 405 5.91 -0.79 -8.11
N HIS A 406 5.86 -2.00 -8.64
CA HIS A 406 4.64 -2.57 -9.18
C HIS A 406 3.54 -2.72 -8.12
N SER A 407 2.31 -2.34 -8.48
CA SER A 407 1.12 -2.39 -7.62
C SER A 407 1.19 -1.52 -6.36
N HIS A 408 2.04 -0.50 -6.32
CA HIS A 408 2.03 0.46 -5.21
C HIS A 408 0.98 1.55 -5.48
N LYS A 409 -0.20 1.37 -4.90
CA LYS A 409 -1.36 2.26 -5.03
C LYS A 409 -1.17 3.55 -4.23
N PRO A 410 -1.79 4.68 -4.65
CA PRO A 410 -1.71 5.91 -3.88
C PRO A 410 -2.46 5.77 -2.55
N PRO A 411 -2.02 6.50 -1.52
CA PRO A 411 -2.67 6.49 -0.23
C PRO A 411 -4.05 7.12 -0.31
N LEU A 412 -5.03 6.46 0.29
CA LEU A 412 -6.44 6.86 0.23
C LEU A 412 -6.93 7.53 1.51
N THR A 413 -6.15 7.55 2.60
CA THR A 413 -6.59 8.03 3.92
C THR A 413 -7.22 9.42 3.87
N ALA A 414 -6.51 10.40 3.31
CA ALA A 414 -7.00 11.78 3.25
C ALA A 414 -8.22 11.94 2.32
N VAL A 415 -8.28 11.14 1.25
CA VAL A 415 -9.38 11.18 0.27
C VAL A 415 -10.65 10.58 0.85
N LEU A 416 -10.54 9.45 1.55
CA LEU A 416 -11.68 8.73 2.12
C LEU A 416 -12.16 9.33 3.44
N ALA A 417 -11.29 10.03 4.18
CA ALA A 417 -11.64 10.74 5.42
C ALA A 417 -12.78 11.75 5.22
N GLU A 418 -12.96 12.29 4.01
CA GLU A 418 -14.05 13.21 3.68
C GLU A 418 -15.45 12.55 3.68
N PHE A 419 -15.51 11.22 3.67
CA PHE A 419 -16.75 10.44 3.51
C PHE A 419 -17.00 9.47 4.66
N THR A 420 -16.30 9.67 5.77
CA THR A 420 -16.44 8.90 7.01
C THR A 420 -16.30 9.81 8.23
N LYS A 421 -16.53 9.26 9.42
CA LYS A 421 -16.35 9.96 10.69
C LYS A 421 -14.87 10.18 11.01
N ALA A 422 -14.58 11.20 11.82
CA ALA A 422 -13.24 11.40 12.36
C ALA A 422 -12.80 10.19 13.20
N GLY A 423 -11.52 9.79 13.09
CA GLY A 423 -11.00 8.63 13.81
C GLY A 423 -11.53 7.28 13.30
N ALA A 424 -11.99 7.20 12.06
CA ALA A 424 -12.47 5.96 11.43
C ALA A 424 -11.43 4.83 11.50
N GLU A 425 -11.88 3.64 11.92
CA GLU A 425 -11.06 2.44 11.89
C GLU A 425 -10.96 1.94 10.44
N CYS A 426 -9.74 1.82 9.92
CA CYS A 426 -9.49 1.51 8.52
C CYS A 426 -8.78 0.16 8.37
N LEU A 427 -9.23 -0.65 7.40
CA LEU A 427 -8.63 -1.92 7.02
C LEU A 427 -8.21 -1.91 5.56
N GLU A 428 -7.01 -2.38 5.26
CA GLU A 428 -6.55 -2.68 3.91
C GLU A 428 -6.35 -4.19 3.73
N LEU A 429 -7.13 -4.80 2.83
CA LEU A 429 -7.04 -6.21 2.46
C LEU A 429 -6.19 -6.39 1.20
N PHE A 430 -5.33 -7.41 1.19
CA PHE A 430 -4.27 -7.63 0.20
C PHE A 430 -3.22 -6.51 0.16
N ALA A 431 -3.00 -5.89 1.32
CA ALA A 431 -2.03 -4.83 1.51
C ALA A 431 -0.60 -5.33 1.18
N ARG A 432 0.20 -4.39 0.68
CA ARG A 432 1.66 -4.54 0.51
C ARG A 432 2.44 -3.42 1.19
N ASN A 433 1.72 -2.42 1.68
CA ASN A 433 2.21 -1.24 2.34
C ASN A 433 1.45 -1.08 3.66
N LEU A 434 2.16 -0.71 4.71
CA LEU A 434 1.55 -0.29 5.97
C LEU A 434 1.29 1.21 5.98
N GLN A 435 0.12 1.60 6.49
CA GLN A 435 -0.26 3.00 6.70
C GLN A 435 -0.43 3.28 8.20
N PRO A 436 -0.01 4.45 8.71
CA PRO A 436 -0.23 4.81 10.11
C PRO A 436 -1.72 4.81 10.46
N GLY A 437 -2.08 4.21 11.59
CA GLY A 437 -3.47 4.12 12.04
C GLY A 437 -4.31 3.02 11.38
N TRP A 438 -3.79 2.33 10.37
CA TRP A 438 -4.53 1.30 9.63
C TRP A 438 -4.23 -0.10 10.16
N THR A 439 -5.21 -0.99 10.03
CA THR A 439 -4.96 -2.43 9.99
C THR A 439 -4.72 -2.86 8.55
N SER A 440 -3.69 -3.64 8.31
CA SER A 440 -3.32 -4.15 6.98
C SER A 440 -3.23 -5.67 7.00
N TRP A 441 -3.77 -6.33 5.99
CA TRP A 441 -3.66 -7.78 5.86
C TRP A 441 -3.23 -8.17 4.45
N GLY A 442 -2.32 -9.14 4.36
CA GLY A 442 -1.90 -9.74 3.10
C GLY A 442 -0.68 -10.63 3.27
N ASN A 443 -0.45 -11.51 2.29
CA ASN A 443 0.72 -12.38 2.24
C ASN A 443 2.01 -11.65 1.85
N GLU A 444 1.93 -10.38 1.49
CA GLU A 444 3.06 -9.49 1.21
C GLU A 444 2.95 -8.19 2.02
N VAL A 445 2.25 -8.19 3.16
CA VAL A 445 1.84 -6.97 3.88
C VAL A 445 2.99 -6.05 4.29
N LEU A 446 4.20 -6.58 4.48
CA LEU A 446 5.41 -5.84 4.82
C LEU A 446 6.30 -5.49 3.61
N LYS A 447 5.88 -5.81 2.39
CA LYS A 447 6.73 -5.71 1.20
C LYS A 447 7.36 -4.34 1.03
N PHE A 448 6.58 -3.26 1.14
CA PHE A 448 7.08 -1.89 0.97
C PHE A 448 7.61 -1.27 2.27
N GLN A 449 7.73 -2.07 3.34
CA GLN A 449 8.33 -1.68 4.61
C GLN A 449 9.79 -2.10 4.71
N HIS A 450 10.31 -2.84 3.71
CA HIS A 450 11.71 -3.25 3.68
C HIS A 450 12.65 -2.04 3.75
N ILE A 451 13.67 -2.13 4.61
CA ILE A 451 14.55 -1.00 4.93
C ILE A 451 15.26 -0.39 3.70
N ASP A 452 15.55 -1.19 2.67
CA ASP A 452 16.19 -0.73 1.42
C ASP A 452 15.36 0.26 0.59
N TYR A 453 14.05 0.32 0.84
CA TYR A 453 13.19 1.35 0.24
C TYR A 453 13.32 2.71 0.94
N PHE A 454 14.03 2.77 2.06
CA PHE A 454 14.21 3.95 2.87
C PHE A 454 15.68 4.38 2.90
N THR A 455 15.88 5.68 3.11
CA THR A 455 17.17 6.28 3.44
C THR A 455 17.07 6.89 4.83
N LEU A 456 18.09 6.67 5.65
CA LEU A 456 18.23 7.36 6.92
C LEU A 456 18.60 8.82 6.66
N LEU A 457 17.77 9.75 7.13
CA LEU A 457 18.18 11.13 7.28
C LEU A 457 19.07 11.19 8.52
N GLN A 458 20.35 11.45 8.33
CA GLN A 458 21.21 11.88 9.42
C GLN A 458 20.73 13.29 9.80
N ASN A 459 20.36 13.49 11.07
CA ASN A 459 20.12 14.84 11.57
C ASN A 459 21.47 15.59 11.44
N GLU A 460 21.49 16.67 10.66
CA GLU A 460 22.58 17.65 10.72
C GLU A 460 22.61 18.34 12.08
#